data_AF-A0A1G1HRW4-F1
#
_entry.id   AF-A0A1G1HRW4-F1
#
_cell.length_a   1.000
_cell.length_b   1.000
_cell.length_c   1.000
_cell.angle_alpha   90.00
_cell.angle_beta   90.00
_cell.angle_gamma   90.00
#
_symmetry.space_group_name_H-M   'P 1'
#
loop_
_entity.id
_entity.type
_entity.pdbx_description
1 polymer ?
#
loop_
_entity_poly.entity_id
_entity_poly.type
_entity_poly.pdbx_seq_one_letter_code
_entity_poly.pdbx_strand_id
1 'polypeptide(L)'
;MELKLEGEAINPRHGRRGCLEATFDGETRQLEGSDPLLLLETLAGILRKADPDVILTQWGDSWLFPEMDRLEQRFRIDLPWHRNGRPPGTTRKARSYFSYGRIVRQEASRFLAGRWHIDARNTFIFRESGLDGLVEIARLSRIPVQQLARTSIGTAMSSIELLRAHQDGILIPWRKQEAEEFKTAEELLTADKGGLVFLPPTGVHGDVAELDFASLYPTIMAKFNVSPETLDCPCCPGRNVPEIGRRTCARRRGLIPRVLSPLIEKRARYKSMRNETTDPALRRRCDQRQNALKWILVTSFGYLGYKNARFGRIEAHEAVTAYGRELLLQAKETAEAAGFALLHAIVDSIWIHKQGITERETKELAEEISRRTEIAVAVEGIYRWLIFPPSRTRPGLGVPNRYAGVFRDGTIKVRGLELRRRDTPRFVAETQEAILAVLARAGSLQDLGALLPSALSVLDARVQELLDGRIAPADLAVTKQVSQNPEDYTRACDTAVAAQSLLARGIRLAPGENVQMVYSAGGDRDPASRVRPLAFSSPDYSCDTEKYLDLTLRAAGAILGPLGWDESRLAEQLRHAQRR
;
A
#
# COMPACT_ATOMS: atom_id res chain seq x y z
N MET A 1 -10.75 23.39 -6.44
CA MET A 1 -11.58 23.48 -5.23
C MET A 1 -11.53 22.15 -4.50
N GLU A 2 -11.35 22.17 -3.19
CA GLU A 2 -11.43 20.99 -2.32
C GLU A 2 -12.67 21.06 -1.44
N LEU A 3 -13.41 19.95 -1.32
CA LEU A 3 -14.56 19.79 -0.43
C LEU A 3 -14.31 18.61 0.51
N LYS A 4 -14.30 18.85 1.82
CA LYS A 4 -14.05 17.81 2.82
C LYS A 4 -14.90 18.00 4.08
N LEU A 5 -15.11 16.94 4.84
CA LEU A 5 -15.77 17.03 6.15
C LEU A 5 -14.74 17.29 7.25
N GLU A 6 -15.12 18.13 8.21
CA GLU A 6 -14.38 18.33 9.46
C GLU A 6 -14.36 17.02 10.29
N GLY A 7 -13.23 16.73 10.93
CA GLY A 7 -13.05 15.53 11.77
C GLY A 7 -12.80 14.25 10.94
N GLU A 8 -11.56 14.06 10.52
CA GLU A 8 -11.15 13.11 9.46
C GLU A 8 -11.26 11.60 9.79
N ALA A 9 -11.62 11.22 11.01
CA ALA A 9 -11.38 9.86 11.50
C ALA A 9 -12.46 8.82 11.14
N ILE A 10 -13.66 9.23 10.71
CA ILE A 10 -14.81 8.32 10.58
C ILE A 10 -15.45 8.43 9.19
N ASN A 11 -15.73 7.29 8.55
CA ASN A 11 -16.54 7.26 7.34
C ASN A 11 -17.91 7.91 7.63
N PRO A 12 -18.32 8.99 6.92
CA PRO A 12 -19.54 9.72 7.23
C PRO A 12 -20.82 8.88 7.07
N ARG A 13 -20.76 7.75 6.35
CA ARG A 13 -21.85 6.78 6.28
C ARG A 13 -22.10 6.05 7.61
N HIS A 14 -21.17 6.10 8.55
CA HIS A 14 -21.28 5.39 9.83
C HIS A 14 -21.88 6.24 10.96
N GLY A 15 -22.20 7.52 10.73
CA GLY A 15 -23.08 8.30 11.61
C GLY A 15 -22.51 9.57 12.24
N ARG A 16 -21.18 9.72 12.37
CA ARG A 16 -20.57 10.99 12.82
C ARG A 16 -20.24 11.89 11.63
N ARG A 17 -20.61 13.17 11.71
CA ARG A 17 -20.47 14.16 10.64
C ARG A 17 -19.99 15.48 11.24
N GLY A 18 -18.90 16.04 10.72
CA GLY A 18 -18.51 17.43 10.97
C GLY A 18 -19.10 18.37 9.92
N CYS A 19 -18.75 19.66 9.99
CA CYS A 19 -19.14 20.66 9.00
C CYS A 19 -18.47 20.37 7.63
N LEU A 20 -19.11 20.80 6.54
CA LEU A 20 -18.51 20.71 5.20
C LEU A 20 -17.57 21.90 5.00
N GLU A 21 -16.32 21.66 4.68
CA GLU A 21 -15.32 22.69 4.40
C GLU A 21 -15.12 22.79 2.89
N ALA A 22 -15.14 24.02 2.37
CA ALA A 22 -14.83 24.34 0.98
C ALA A 22 -13.56 25.19 0.91
N THR A 23 -12.52 24.67 0.27
CA THR A 23 -11.24 25.36 0.06
C THR A 23 -11.06 25.72 -1.41
N PHE A 24 -10.78 26.98 -1.69
CA PHE A 24 -10.49 27.50 -3.03
C PHE A 24 -9.49 28.65 -2.96
N ASP A 25 -8.47 28.66 -3.82
CA ASP A 25 -7.39 29.66 -3.85
C ASP A 25 -6.73 29.96 -2.49
N GLY A 26 -6.62 28.94 -1.63
CA GLY A 26 -6.00 29.04 -0.30
C GLY A 26 -6.95 29.53 0.80
N GLU A 27 -8.16 29.97 0.47
CA GLU A 27 -9.21 30.30 1.44
C GLU A 27 -10.05 29.06 1.76
N THR A 28 -10.24 28.76 3.05
CA THR A 28 -11.14 27.71 3.54
C THR A 28 -12.36 28.34 4.19
N ARG A 29 -13.56 27.91 3.78
CA ARG A 29 -14.83 28.32 4.37
C ARG A 29 -15.53 27.10 4.95
N GLN A 30 -15.89 27.17 6.22
CA GLN A 30 -16.76 26.17 6.83
C GLN A 30 -18.21 26.49 6.46
N LEU A 31 -18.93 25.47 5.99
CA LEU A 31 -20.33 25.56 5.61
C LEU A 31 -21.16 24.94 6.73
N GLU A 32 -22.07 25.74 7.27
CA GLU A 32 -22.90 25.33 8.40
C GLU A 32 -23.87 24.21 7.97
N GLY A 33 -23.78 23.06 8.65
CA GLY A 33 -24.61 21.89 8.34
C GLY A 33 -25.95 21.84 9.07
N SER A 34 -26.22 22.79 9.98
CA SER A 34 -27.43 22.84 10.81
C SER A 34 -28.67 23.24 9.99
N ASP A 35 -28.50 24.15 9.02
CA ASP A 35 -29.51 24.54 8.04
C ASP A 35 -29.16 24.03 6.64
N PRO A 36 -29.83 22.95 6.16
CA PRO A 36 -29.59 22.39 4.84
C PRO A 36 -29.88 23.35 3.68
N LEU A 37 -30.79 24.32 3.84
CA LEU A 37 -31.11 25.27 2.78
C LEU A 37 -29.96 26.27 2.59
N LEU A 38 -29.52 26.88 3.68
CA LEU A 38 -28.37 27.79 3.69
C LEU A 38 -27.10 27.11 3.17
N LEU A 39 -26.88 25.84 3.54
CA LEU A 39 -25.78 25.03 3.02
C LEU A 39 -25.79 24.96 1.48
N LEU A 40 -26.94 24.63 0.89
CA LEU A 40 -27.09 24.53 -0.57
C LEU A 40 -26.86 25.88 -1.26
N GLU A 41 -27.47 26.95 -0.76
CA GLU A 41 -27.36 28.29 -1.34
C GLU A 41 -25.91 28.79 -1.29
N THR A 42 -25.25 28.63 -0.14
CA THR A 42 -23.86 29.03 0.06
C THR A 42 -22.93 28.23 -0.85
N LEU A 43 -23.11 26.91 -0.92
CA LEU A 43 -22.32 26.04 -1.79
C LEU A 43 -22.54 26.37 -3.27
N ALA A 44 -23.79 26.64 -3.69
CA ALA A 44 -24.10 27.08 -5.04
C ALA A 44 -23.38 28.39 -5.38
N GLY A 45 -23.43 29.38 -4.48
CA GLY A 45 -22.75 30.65 -4.64
C GLY A 45 -21.23 30.49 -4.79
N ILE A 46 -20.62 29.66 -3.95
CA ILE A 46 -19.19 29.34 -4.00
C ILE A 46 -18.83 28.68 -5.34
N LEU A 47 -19.59 27.68 -5.79
CA LEU A 47 -19.31 26.97 -7.05
C LEU A 47 -19.48 27.87 -8.29
N ARG A 48 -20.48 28.76 -8.30
CA ARG A 48 -20.67 29.74 -9.41
C ARG A 48 -19.54 30.75 -9.44
N LYS A 49 -19.14 31.28 -8.27
CA LYS A 49 -18.09 32.31 -8.17
C LYS A 49 -16.72 31.74 -8.52
N ALA A 50 -16.40 30.55 -8.03
CA ALA A 50 -15.09 29.94 -8.21
C ALA A 50 -14.91 29.25 -9.57
N ASP A 51 -16.00 28.76 -10.18
CA ASP A 51 -16.02 27.97 -11.42
C ASP A 51 -14.81 27.01 -11.61
N PRO A 52 -14.58 26.07 -10.68
CA PRO A 52 -13.33 25.30 -10.68
C PRO A 52 -13.27 24.27 -11.80
N ASP A 53 -12.07 24.11 -12.42
CA ASP A 53 -11.80 23.02 -13.36
C ASP A 53 -11.69 21.65 -12.68
N VAL A 54 -11.30 21.64 -11.39
CA VAL A 54 -11.15 20.43 -10.59
C VAL A 54 -11.84 20.61 -9.25
N ILE A 55 -12.76 19.69 -8.96
CA ILE A 55 -13.38 19.50 -7.65
C ILE A 55 -12.77 18.24 -7.05
N LEU A 56 -11.94 18.44 -6.02
CA LEU A 56 -11.39 17.38 -5.19
C LEU A 56 -12.33 17.17 -4.00
N THR A 57 -12.73 15.95 -3.73
CA THR A 57 -13.58 15.64 -2.57
C THR A 57 -12.92 14.61 -1.66
N GLN A 58 -13.35 14.57 -0.40
CA GLN A 58 -13.20 13.40 0.46
C GLN A 58 -14.58 12.78 0.70
N TRP A 59 -14.76 11.51 0.34
CA TRP A 59 -16.06 10.82 0.40
C TRP A 59 -17.12 11.41 -0.56
N GLY A 60 -16.67 12.03 -1.64
CA GLY A 60 -17.49 12.56 -2.71
C GLY A 60 -18.48 11.55 -3.26
N ASP A 61 -17.91 10.46 -3.79
CA ASP A 61 -18.63 9.42 -4.52
C ASP A 61 -19.58 8.65 -3.61
N SER A 62 -19.16 8.38 -2.37
CA SER A 62 -19.87 7.50 -1.44
C SER A 62 -20.89 8.23 -0.57
N TRP A 63 -20.73 9.55 -0.34
CA TRP A 63 -21.54 10.29 0.62
C TRP A 63 -21.93 11.69 0.15
N LEU A 64 -20.98 12.56 -0.19
CA LEU A 64 -21.28 13.98 -0.43
C LEU A 64 -22.25 14.16 -1.59
N PHE A 65 -21.98 13.59 -2.77
CA PHE A 65 -22.90 13.74 -3.90
C PHE A 65 -24.27 13.09 -3.64
N PRO A 66 -24.37 11.86 -3.10
CA PRO A 66 -25.67 11.30 -2.71
C PRO A 66 -26.46 12.17 -1.71
N GLU A 67 -25.81 12.76 -0.71
CA GLU A 67 -26.49 13.64 0.24
C GLU A 67 -26.90 14.96 -0.41
N MET A 68 -26.04 15.56 -1.23
CA MET A 68 -26.38 16.78 -1.97
C MET A 68 -27.55 16.52 -2.94
N ASP A 69 -27.53 15.43 -3.71
CA ASP A 69 -28.64 15.05 -4.60
C ASP A 69 -29.97 14.95 -3.80
N ARG A 70 -29.94 14.41 -2.57
CA ARG A 70 -31.12 14.31 -1.68
C ARG A 70 -31.63 15.69 -1.24
N LEU A 71 -30.71 16.58 -0.86
CA LEU A 71 -31.06 17.94 -0.42
C LEU A 71 -31.53 18.81 -1.60
N GLU A 72 -30.86 18.73 -2.76
CA GLU A 72 -31.23 19.40 -4.02
C GLU A 72 -32.68 19.03 -4.41
N GLN A 73 -33.05 17.74 -4.34
CA GLN A 73 -34.42 17.28 -4.59
C GLN A 73 -35.42 17.79 -3.55
N ARG A 74 -35.05 17.79 -2.26
CA ARG A 74 -35.92 18.22 -1.16
C ARG A 74 -36.25 19.70 -1.23
N PHE A 75 -35.26 20.54 -1.51
CA PHE A 75 -35.38 22.00 -1.49
C PHE A 75 -35.55 22.61 -2.89
N ARG A 76 -35.49 21.79 -3.96
CA ARG A 76 -35.59 22.22 -5.37
C ARG A 76 -34.55 23.29 -5.75
N ILE A 77 -33.33 23.10 -5.26
CA ILE A 77 -32.18 23.93 -5.60
C ILE A 77 -31.22 23.08 -6.41
N ASP A 78 -30.83 23.58 -7.59
CA ASP A 78 -29.82 22.92 -8.42
C ASP A 78 -28.44 23.52 -8.14
N LEU A 79 -27.52 22.68 -7.69
CA LEU A 79 -26.12 23.04 -7.53
C LEU A 79 -25.42 23.00 -8.90
N PRO A 80 -24.55 23.98 -9.21
CA PRO A 80 -23.83 24.07 -10.49
C PRO A 80 -22.64 23.11 -10.55
N TRP A 81 -22.89 21.82 -10.32
CA TRP A 81 -21.89 20.76 -10.41
C TRP A 81 -21.34 20.58 -11.83
N HIS A 82 -22.17 20.87 -12.84
CA HIS A 82 -21.87 20.70 -14.24
C HIS A 82 -21.79 22.07 -14.94
N ARG A 83 -20.77 22.29 -15.78
CA ARG A 83 -20.72 23.50 -16.63
C ARG A 83 -21.72 23.43 -17.79
N ASN A 84 -21.94 22.24 -18.33
CA ASN A 84 -22.75 22.05 -19.54
C ASN A 84 -24.21 21.64 -19.24
N GLY A 85 -24.68 21.84 -18.00
CA GLY A 85 -26.09 21.62 -17.60
C GLY A 85 -26.63 20.19 -17.64
N ARG A 86 -25.84 19.19 -18.08
CA ARG A 86 -26.24 17.78 -18.08
C ARG A 86 -25.19 16.91 -17.39
N PRO A 87 -25.60 15.98 -16.51
CA PRO A 87 -24.69 14.98 -15.99
C PRO A 87 -24.18 14.09 -17.13
N PRO A 88 -22.92 13.63 -17.09
CA PRO A 88 -22.46 12.58 -17.99
C PRO A 88 -23.35 11.35 -17.80
N GLY A 89 -23.90 10.79 -18.90
CA GLY A 89 -24.87 9.68 -18.84
C GLY A 89 -24.36 8.37 -18.22
N THR A 90 -23.11 8.31 -17.78
CA THR A 90 -22.47 7.12 -17.22
C THR A 90 -22.15 7.32 -15.73
N THR A 91 -23.08 7.01 -14.83
CA THR A 91 -22.73 6.75 -13.42
C THR A 91 -22.48 5.27 -13.24
N ARG A 92 -21.37 4.89 -12.60
CA ARG A 92 -21.15 3.49 -12.22
C ARG A 92 -21.75 3.27 -10.85
N LYS A 93 -22.57 2.23 -10.72
CA LYS A 93 -23.10 1.81 -9.42
C LYS A 93 -21.98 1.18 -8.58
N ALA A 94 -22.09 1.39 -7.28
CA ALA A 94 -21.33 0.68 -6.27
C ALA A 94 -21.46 -0.85 -6.45
N ARG A 95 -20.37 -1.60 -6.26
CA ARG A 95 -20.38 -3.06 -6.28
C ARG A 95 -19.25 -3.67 -5.45
N SER A 96 -19.44 -4.93 -5.07
CA SER A 96 -18.43 -5.75 -4.39
C SER A 96 -18.06 -6.94 -5.26
N TYR A 97 -16.79 -7.33 -5.26
CA TYR A 97 -16.32 -8.50 -6.01
C TYR A 97 -15.17 -9.21 -5.28
N PHE A 98 -15.05 -10.52 -5.49
CA PHE A 98 -13.96 -11.31 -4.93
C PHE A 98 -12.70 -11.21 -5.80
N SER A 99 -11.55 -10.97 -5.17
CA SER A 99 -10.25 -10.90 -5.84
C SER A 99 -9.15 -11.34 -4.87
N TYR A 100 -8.34 -12.33 -5.25
CA TYR A 100 -7.17 -12.80 -4.48
C TYR A 100 -7.47 -13.09 -3.00
N GLY A 101 -8.50 -13.88 -2.71
CA GLY A 101 -8.82 -14.28 -1.33
C GLY A 101 -9.54 -13.21 -0.50
N ARG A 102 -9.88 -12.05 -1.10
CA ARG A 102 -10.51 -10.93 -0.39
C ARG A 102 -11.68 -10.37 -1.19
N ILE A 103 -12.59 -9.70 -0.49
CA ILE A 103 -13.71 -9.01 -1.12
C ILE A 103 -13.38 -7.52 -1.20
N VAL A 104 -13.43 -6.99 -2.42
CA VAL A 104 -13.09 -5.61 -2.73
C VAL A 104 -14.38 -4.86 -3.01
N ARG A 105 -14.56 -3.71 -2.34
CA ARG A 105 -15.64 -2.78 -2.61
C ARG A 105 -15.15 -1.70 -3.58
N GLN A 106 -15.88 -1.50 -4.66
CA GLN A 106 -15.71 -0.37 -5.58
C GLN A 106 -16.88 0.58 -5.41
N GLU A 107 -16.62 1.81 -4.97
CA GLU A 107 -17.67 2.81 -4.81
C GLU A 107 -18.28 3.28 -6.12
N ALA A 108 -19.47 3.88 -5.99
CA ALA A 108 -20.11 4.53 -7.12
C ALA A 108 -19.18 5.60 -7.72
N SER A 109 -19.45 6.02 -8.95
CA SER A 109 -18.63 7.02 -9.63
C SER A 109 -19.50 8.19 -10.06
N ARG A 110 -19.25 9.37 -9.48
CA ARG A 110 -19.83 10.63 -9.95
C ARG A 110 -18.86 11.31 -10.90
N PHE A 111 -19.28 11.51 -12.14
CA PHE A 111 -18.54 12.30 -13.12
C PHE A 111 -19.23 13.66 -13.31
N LEU A 112 -18.43 14.70 -13.51
CA LEU A 112 -18.93 16.04 -13.79
C LEU A 112 -18.69 16.40 -15.25
N ALA A 113 -19.68 16.99 -15.90
CA ALA A 113 -19.53 17.52 -17.25
C ALA A 113 -18.86 18.90 -17.23
N GLY A 114 -17.83 19.08 -18.08
CA GLY A 114 -17.11 20.33 -18.23
C GLY A 114 -16.07 20.66 -17.14
N ARG A 115 -15.88 19.77 -16.16
CA ARG A 115 -14.82 19.84 -15.12
C ARG A 115 -14.51 18.46 -14.55
N TRP A 116 -13.43 18.30 -13.79
CA TRP A 116 -13.05 17.03 -13.20
C TRP A 116 -13.52 16.89 -11.75
N HIS A 117 -14.11 15.74 -11.42
CA HIS A 117 -14.26 15.28 -10.05
C HIS A 117 -13.25 14.17 -9.73
N ILE A 118 -12.49 14.36 -8.65
CA ILE A 118 -11.58 13.36 -8.08
C ILE A 118 -11.96 13.19 -6.61
N ASP A 119 -12.24 11.96 -6.18
CA ASP A 119 -12.47 11.64 -4.77
C ASP A 119 -11.19 11.05 -4.16
N ALA A 120 -10.56 11.75 -3.24
CA ALA A 120 -9.29 11.36 -2.62
C ALA A 120 -9.39 10.05 -1.82
N ARG A 121 -10.57 9.69 -1.30
CA ARG A 121 -10.80 8.46 -0.54
C ARG A 121 -11.09 7.27 -1.46
N ASN A 122 -11.66 7.52 -2.63
CA ASN A 122 -11.99 6.49 -3.63
C ASN A 122 -10.94 6.34 -4.76
N THR A 123 -9.95 7.24 -4.85
CA THR A 123 -8.96 7.27 -5.95
C THR A 123 -7.58 6.81 -5.49
N PHE A 124 -7.24 5.54 -5.76
CA PHE A 124 -5.91 4.98 -5.42
C PHE A 124 -4.76 5.76 -6.09
N ILE A 125 -4.82 5.97 -7.40
CA ILE A 125 -3.73 6.57 -8.17
C ILE A 125 -3.41 7.99 -7.66
N PHE A 126 -4.46 8.79 -7.38
CA PHE A 126 -4.32 10.13 -6.83
C PHE A 126 -3.69 10.12 -5.44
N ARG A 127 -4.12 9.21 -4.54
CA ARG A 127 -3.52 9.14 -3.19
C ARG A 127 -2.03 8.82 -3.24
N GLU A 128 -1.62 7.92 -4.12
CA GLU A 128 -0.23 7.46 -4.18
C GLU A 128 0.68 8.31 -5.08
N SER A 129 0.11 9.11 -6.00
CA SER A 129 0.89 9.84 -7.00
C SER A 129 0.45 11.28 -7.25
N GLY A 130 -0.53 11.79 -6.51
CA GLY A 130 -1.08 13.12 -6.68
C GLY A 130 -1.73 13.36 -8.05
N LEU A 131 -2.01 14.64 -8.34
CA LEU A 131 -2.67 15.05 -9.58
C LEU A 131 -1.76 14.91 -10.80
N ASP A 132 -0.48 15.29 -10.70
CA ASP A 132 0.47 15.16 -11.81
C ASP A 132 0.66 13.70 -12.20
N GLY A 133 0.71 12.80 -11.22
CA GLY A 133 0.77 11.36 -11.46
C GLY A 133 -0.49 10.81 -12.11
N LEU A 134 -1.68 11.21 -11.65
CA LEU A 134 -2.94 10.83 -12.27
C LEU A 134 -3.03 11.29 -13.74
N VAL A 135 -2.64 12.53 -14.03
CA VAL A 135 -2.63 13.08 -15.40
C VAL A 135 -1.59 12.37 -16.27
N GLU A 136 -0.42 12.03 -15.73
CA GLU A 136 0.61 11.26 -16.43
C GLU A 136 0.06 9.91 -16.91
N ILE A 137 -0.62 9.16 -16.03
CA ILE A 137 -1.23 7.87 -16.41
C ILE A 137 -2.40 8.06 -17.37
N ALA A 138 -3.21 9.11 -17.23
CA ALA A 138 -4.30 9.40 -18.16
C ALA A 138 -3.78 9.63 -19.59
N ARG A 139 -2.67 10.37 -19.72
CA ARG A 139 -2.02 10.62 -21.01
C ARG A 139 -1.47 9.34 -21.64
N LEU A 140 -0.86 8.47 -20.85
CA LEU A 140 -0.29 7.21 -21.32
C LEU A 140 -1.38 6.20 -21.72
N SER A 141 -2.37 6.02 -20.86
CA SER A 141 -3.45 5.05 -21.07
C SER A 141 -4.55 5.53 -22.01
N ARG A 142 -4.60 6.83 -22.34
CA ARG A 142 -5.69 7.46 -23.10
C ARG A 142 -7.06 7.32 -22.45
N ILE A 143 -7.10 7.11 -21.14
CA ILE A 143 -8.33 7.07 -20.35
C ILE A 143 -8.59 8.49 -19.80
N PRO A 144 -9.81 9.04 -19.93
CA PRO A 144 -10.15 10.33 -19.32
C PRO A 144 -9.87 10.35 -17.81
N VAL A 145 -9.32 11.46 -17.30
CA VAL A 145 -8.83 11.58 -15.90
C VAL A 145 -9.87 11.14 -14.87
N GLN A 146 -11.12 11.58 -15.01
CA GLN A 146 -12.20 11.22 -14.08
C GLN A 146 -12.48 9.72 -14.05
N GLN A 147 -12.43 9.07 -15.22
CA GLN A 147 -12.64 7.63 -15.36
C GLN A 147 -11.44 6.88 -14.79
N LEU A 148 -10.22 7.30 -15.14
CA LEU A 148 -8.99 6.69 -14.66
C LEU A 148 -8.93 6.69 -13.14
N ALA A 149 -9.36 7.78 -12.49
CA ALA A 149 -9.40 7.92 -11.05
C ALA A 149 -10.18 6.78 -10.34
N ARG A 150 -11.17 6.17 -11.00
CA ARG A 150 -11.98 5.07 -10.46
C ARG A 150 -11.70 3.72 -11.08
N THR A 151 -10.60 3.58 -11.81
CA THR A 151 -10.19 2.31 -12.42
C THR A 151 -8.96 1.74 -11.72
N SER A 152 -8.77 0.43 -11.82
CA SER A 152 -7.55 -0.21 -11.36
C SER A 152 -6.37 0.18 -12.25
N ILE A 153 -5.16 0.18 -11.68
CA ILE A 153 -3.92 0.37 -12.45
C ILE A 153 -3.79 -0.67 -13.57
N GLY A 154 -4.24 -1.91 -13.33
CA GLY A 154 -4.30 -2.94 -14.37
C GLY A 154 -5.15 -2.53 -15.57
N THR A 155 -6.25 -1.79 -15.38
CA THR A 155 -7.06 -1.26 -16.50
C THR A 155 -6.28 -0.22 -17.30
N ALA A 156 -5.54 0.66 -16.62
CA ALA A 156 -4.67 1.63 -17.28
C ALA A 156 -3.57 0.93 -18.08
N MET A 157 -2.93 -0.09 -17.49
CA MET A 157 -1.92 -0.92 -18.17
C MET A 157 -2.50 -1.60 -19.41
N SER A 158 -3.65 -2.26 -19.30
CA SER A 158 -4.32 -2.87 -20.47
C SER A 158 -4.58 -1.86 -21.57
N SER A 159 -5.00 -0.64 -21.22
CA SER A 159 -5.28 0.39 -22.22
C SER A 159 -4.00 0.80 -22.97
N ILE A 160 -2.86 0.86 -22.28
CA ILE A 160 -1.55 1.11 -22.91
C ILE A 160 -1.18 -0.06 -23.84
N GLU A 161 -1.35 -1.31 -23.39
CA GLU A 161 -1.08 -2.51 -24.20
C GLU A 161 -1.97 -2.58 -25.43
N LEU A 162 -3.28 -2.31 -25.28
CA LEU A 162 -4.26 -2.30 -26.37
C LEU A 162 -3.93 -1.22 -27.41
N LEU A 163 -3.58 -0.01 -26.96
CA LEU A 163 -3.15 1.06 -27.84
C LEU A 163 -1.91 0.65 -28.63
N ARG A 164 -0.93 0.05 -27.96
CA ARG A 164 0.30 -0.40 -28.60
C ARG A 164 0.03 -1.52 -29.60
N ALA A 165 -0.75 -2.53 -29.22
CA ALA A 165 -1.17 -3.61 -30.11
C ALA A 165 -1.86 -3.09 -31.37
N HIS A 166 -2.79 -2.13 -31.21
CA HIS A 166 -3.46 -1.49 -32.35
C HIS A 166 -2.48 -0.75 -33.28
N GLN A 167 -1.56 0.05 -32.71
CA GLN A 167 -0.53 0.76 -33.49
C GLN A 167 0.39 -0.19 -34.26
N ASP A 168 0.59 -1.39 -33.73
CA ASP A 168 1.49 -2.39 -34.28
C ASP A 168 0.80 -3.38 -35.22
N GLY A 169 -0.50 -3.21 -35.48
CA GLY A 169 -1.28 -4.15 -36.29
C GLY A 169 -1.43 -5.54 -35.65
N ILE A 170 -1.30 -5.65 -34.33
CA ILE A 170 -1.46 -6.89 -33.57
C ILE A 170 -2.95 -7.09 -33.26
N LEU A 171 -3.49 -8.26 -33.61
CA LEU A 171 -4.87 -8.61 -33.28
C LEU A 171 -5.07 -8.69 -31.76
N ILE A 172 -6.09 -7.98 -31.28
CA ILE A 172 -6.44 -7.95 -29.87
C ILE A 172 -7.37 -9.14 -29.56
N PRO A 173 -7.01 -10.03 -28.62
CA PRO A 173 -7.87 -11.14 -28.23
C PRO A 173 -9.24 -10.64 -27.77
N TRP A 174 -10.32 -11.20 -28.35
CA TRP A 174 -11.70 -10.89 -27.94
C TRP A 174 -11.94 -11.36 -26.50
N ARG A 175 -11.53 -12.60 -26.19
CA ARG A 175 -11.64 -13.20 -24.85
C ARG A 175 -10.43 -12.79 -24.01
N LYS A 176 -10.69 -12.47 -22.75
CA LYS A 176 -9.66 -12.05 -21.77
C LYS A 176 -8.96 -13.23 -21.09
N GLN A 177 -9.48 -14.44 -21.27
CA GLN A 177 -9.02 -15.62 -20.58
C GLN A 177 -8.36 -16.54 -21.59
N GLU A 178 -7.05 -16.69 -21.45
CA GLU A 178 -6.28 -17.74 -22.08
C GLU A 178 -6.02 -18.80 -21.00
N ALA A 179 -6.40 -20.05 -21.28
CA ALA A 179 -6.13 -21.13 -20.36
C ALA A 179 -4.64 -21.45 -20.40
N GLU A 180 -4.10 -21.80 -19.25
CA GLU A 180 -2.74 -22.33 -19.13
C GLU A 180 -2.60 -23.61 -19.97
N GLU A 181 -1.42 -23.83 -20.55
CA GLU A 181 -1.09 -25.13 -21.13
C GLU A 181 -1.15 -26.23 -20.07
N PHE A 182 -1.46 -27.45 -20.51
CA PHE A 182 -1.37 -28.60 -19.63
C PHE A 182 0.06 -28.74 -19.11
N LYS A 183 0.21 -28.87 -17.79
CA LYS A 183 1.47 -29.15 -17.10
C LYS A 183 1.39 -30.48 -16.38
N THR A 184 2.47 -31.25 -16.45
CA THR A 184 2.69 -32.40 -15.57
C THR A 184 2.87 -31.94 -14.12
N ALA A 185 2.74 -32.86 -13.16
CA ALA A 185 2.96 -32.55 -11.75
C ALA A 185 4.39 -32.04 -11.47
N GLU A 186 5.38 -32.58 -12.18
CA GLU A 186 6.79 -32.17 -12.06
C GLU A 186 7.02 -30.75 -12.60
N GLU A 187 6.44 -30.44 -13.76
CA GLU A 187 6.49 -29.09 -14.33
C GLU A 187 5.80 -28.08 -13.41
N LEU A 188 4.67 -28.43 -12.82
CA LEU A 188 3.97 -27.56 -11.88
C LEU A 188 4.84 -27.26 -10.65
N LEU A 189 5.45 -28.28 -10.05
CA LEU A 189 6.35 -28.11 -8.89
C LEU A 189 7.60 -27.29 -9.22
N THR A 190 8.04 -27.31 -10.47
CA THR A 190 9.24 -26.60 -10.92
C THR A 190 8.95 -25.15 -11.33
N ALA A 191 7.87 -24.93 -12.09
CA ALA A 191 7.53 -23.66 -12.71
C ALA A 191 6.66 -22.76 -11.82
N ASP A 192 5.72 -23.32 -11.04
CA ASP A 192 4.82 -22.56 -10.16
C ASP A 192 5.52 -22.17 -8.85
N LYS A 193 6.57 -21.35 -9.00
CA LYS A 193 7.38 -20.81 -7.91
C LYS A 193 7.34 -19.29 -7.95
N GLY A 194 7.18 -18.70 -6.78
CA GLY A 194 7.32 -17.27 -6.57
C GLY A 194 8.76 -16.76 -6.68
N GLY A 195 8.98 -15.53 -6.20
CA GLY A 195 10.31 -14.97 -6.03
C GLY A 195 11.11 -15.71 -4.95
N LEU A 196 12.45 -15.64 -5.06
CA LEU A 196 13.36 -16.25 -4.11
C LEU A 196 13.39 -15.46 -2.80
N VAL A 197 13.40 -16.18 -1.68
CA VAL A 197 13.47 -15.61 -0.34
C VAL A 197 14.45 -16.41 0.51
N PHE A 198 15.45 -15.74 1.08
CA PHE A 198 16.32 -16.29 2.11
C PHE A 198 15.84 -15.73 3.44
N LEU A 199 15.52 -16.56 4.43
CA LEU A 199 15.02 -16.05 5.71
C LEU A 199 16.10 -15.24 6.45
N PRO A 200 15.77 -14.09 7.06
CA PRO A 200 16.75 -13.31 7.78
C PRO A 200 17.12 -13.99 9.12
N PRO A 201 18.38 -13.86 9.60
CA PRO A 201 18.72 -14.24 10.96
C PRO A 201 18.04 -13.31 11.96
N THR A 202 17.43 -13.86 13.00
CA THR A 202 16.81 -13.08 14.07
C THR A 202 17.85 -12.34 14.90
N GLY A 203 17.50 -11.18 15.45
CA GLY A 203 18.39 -10.43 16.33
C GLY A 203 18.70 -9.03 15.79
N VAL A 204 19.78 -8.46 16.32
CA VAL A 204 20.27 -7.12 15.96
C VAL A 204 21.60 -7.25 15.23
N HIS A 205 21.73 -6.54 14.12
CA HIS A 205 22.85 -6.63 13.21
C HIS A 205 23.39 -5.23 12.91
N GLY A 206 24.71 -5.06 12.96
CA GLY A 206 25.43 -3.86 12.52
C GLY A 206 26.12 -4.10 11.18
N ASP A 207 26.68 -3.06 10.57
CA ASP A 207 27.47 -3.17 9.33
C ASP A 207 26.76 -3.94 8.19
N VAL A 208 25.46 -3.68 8.05
CA VAL A 208 24.62 -4.25 7.00
C VAL A 208 24.36 -3.20 5.94
N ALA A 209 24.51 -3.54 4.67
CA ALA A 209 24.04 -2.74 3.55
C ALA A 209 22.84 -3.40 2.86
N GLU A 210 21.90 -2.58 2.41
CA GLU A 210 20.77 -3.03 1.59
C GLU A 210 21.00 -2.60 0.13
N LEU A 211 20.92 -3.56 -0.78
CA LEU A 211 20.97 -3.34 -2.22
C LEU A 211 19.63 -3.75 -2.85
N ASP A 212 19.15 -2.97 -3.82
CA ASP A 212 17.84 -3.15 -4.47
C ASP A 212 17.95 -3.09 -6.00
N PHE A 213 17.33 -4.04 -6.68
CA PHE A 213 17.24 -4.05 -8.14
C PHE A 213 16.21 -3.04 -8.64
N ALA A 214 16.63 -2.15 -9.53
CA ALA A 214 15.77 -1.11 -10.07
C ALA A 214 14.63 -1.69 -10.94
N SER A 215 13.42 -1.78 -10.37
CA SER A 215 12.23 -2.26 -11.08
C SER A 215 12.44 -3.65 -11.69
N LEU A 216 12.92 -4.60 -10.88
CA LEU A 216 13.38 -5.93 -11.31
C LEU A 216 12.48 -6.59 -12.35
N TYR A 217 11.22 -6.90 -12.02
CA TYR A 217 10.35 -7.68 -12.91
C TYR A 217 10.01 -6.97 -14.24
N PRO A 218 9.63 -5.68 -14.27
CA PRO A 218 9.50 -4.96 -15.54
C PRO A 218 10.77 -4.96 -16.39
N THR A 219 11.92 -4.79 -15.74
CA THR A 219 13.22 -4.81 -16.43
C THR A 219 13.52 -6.21 -16.98
N ILE A 220 13.19 -7.27 -16.25
CA ILE A 220 13.29 -8.66 -16.73
C ILE A 220 12.43 -8.84 -17.98
N MET A 221 11.15 -8.45 -17.95
CA MET A 221 10.27 -8.57 -19.11
C MET A 221 10.85 -7.85 -20.32
N ALA A 222 11.25 -6.58 -20.14
CA ALA A 222 11.83 -5.77 -21.20
C ALA A 222 13.12 -6.36 -21.78
N LYS A 223 14.03 -6.82 -20.91
CA LYS A 223 15.38 -7.27 -21.27
C LYS A 223 15.39 -8.67 -21.87
N PHE A 224 14.73 -9.62 -21.22
CA PHE A 224 14.70 -11.03 -21.63
C PHE A 224 13.57 -11.31 -22.62
N ASN A 225 12.90 -10.25 -23.11
CA ASN A 225 11.84 -10.29 -24.10
C ASN A 225 10.69 -11.22 -23.69
N VAL A 226 10.28 -11.17 -22.41
CA VAL A 226 9.22 -12.03 -21.87
C VAL A 226 7.86 -11.41 -22.20
N SER A 227 7.09 -12.12 -23.03
CA SER A 227 5.74 -11.75 -23.48
C SER A 227 5.01 -13.05 -23.88
N PRO A 228 3.67 -13.13 -23.80
CA PRO A 228 2.96 -14.36 -24.14
C PRO A 228 3.29 -14.91 -25.53
N GLU A 229 3.42 -14.02 -26.53
CA GLU A 229 3.67 -14.37 -27.93
C GLU A 229 5.14 -14.59 -28.27
N THR A 230 6.05 -14.27 -27.36
CA THR A 230 7.49 -14.54 -27.52
C THR A 230 7.91 -15.83 -26.84
N LEU A 231 7.12 -16.36 -25.91
CA LEU A 231 7.37 -17.65 -25.28
C LEU A 231 7.16 -18.80 -26.25
N ASP A 232 8.15 -19.70 -26.28
CA ASP A 232 8.19 -20.94 -27.04
C ASP A 232 7.79 -20.77 -28.52
N CYS A 233 8.05 -19.59 -29.07
CA CYS A 233 7.66 -19.26 -30.42
C CYS A 233 8.45 -20.13 -31.43
N PRO A 234 7.81 -20.63 -32.51
CA PRO A 234 8.45 -21.54 -33.46
C PRO A 234 9.46 -20.83 -34.39
N CYS A 235 9.52 -19.49 -34.36
CA CYS A 235 10.29 -18.74 -35.35
C CYS A 235 11.80 -18.76 -35.13
N CYS A 236 12.30 -19.22 -33.98
CA CYS A 236 13.73 -19.28 -33.69
C CYS A 236 14.04 -20.25 -32.53
N PRO A 237 15.31 -20.67 -32.36
CA PRO A 237 15.74 -21.45 -31.19
C PRO A 237 15.47 -20.73 -29.86
N GLY A 238 15.43 -19.39 -29.86
CA GLY A 238 15.11 -18.57 -28.69
C GLY A 238 16.25 -18.51 -27.65
N ARG A 239 16.00 -17.78 -26.56
CA ARG A 239 16.85 -17.73 -25.37
C ARG A 239 16.22 -18.59 -24.28
N ASN A 240 16.99 -19.46 -23.66
CA ASN A 240 16.50 -20.31 -22.57
C ASN A 240 16.11 -19.49 -21.35
N VAL A 241 14.93 -19.78 -20.82
CA VAL A 241 14.47 -19.33 -19.51
C VAL A 241 15.07 -20.27 -18.44
N PRO A 242 15.68 -19.74 -17.37
CA PRO A 242 16.26 -20.56 -16.30
C PRO A 242 15.24 -21.53 -15.70
N GLU A 243 15.71 -22.69 -15.24
CA GLU A 243 14.98 -23.70 -14.44
C GLU A 243 13.77 -24.41 -15.10
N ILE A 244 13.06 -23.79 -16.05
CA ILE A 244 11.71 -24.22 -16.45
C ILE A 244 11.61 -24.75 -17.90
N GLY A 245 12.73 -24.89 -18.61
CA GLY A 245 12.77 -25.50 -19.95
C GLY A 245 12.09 -24.71 -21.08
N ARG A 246 11.61 -23.48 -20.81
CA ARG A 246 10.97 -22.59 -21.79
C ARG A 246 11.96 -21.66 -22.46
N ARG A 247 11.55 -21.02 -23.56
CA ARG A 247 12.41 -20.12 -24.35
C ARG A 247 11.70 -18.84 -24.76
N THR A 248 12.40 -17.72 -24.79
CA THR A 248 11.89 -16.44 -25.33
C THR A 248 12.43 -16.15 -26.73
N CYS A 249 11.63 -15.51 -27.56
CA CYS A 249 12.01 -15.17 -28.93
C CYS A 249 13.27 -14.30 -29.00
N ALA A 250 14.20 -14.64 -29.89
CA ALA A 250 15.40 -13.86 -30.20
C ALA A 250 15.30 -13.03 -31.49
N ARG A 251 14.27 -13.27 -32.33
CA ARG A 251 14.09 -12.59 -33.63
C ARG A 251 13.16 -11.38 -33.59
N ARG A 252 12.14 -11.41 -32.74
CA ARG A 252 11.09 -10.39 -32.66
C ARG A 252 10.94 -9.91 -31.22
N ARG A 253 10.74 -8.60 -31.05
CA ARG A 253 10.47 -8.01 -29.74
C ARG A 253 8.98 -8.05 -29.42
N GLY A 254 8.63 -8.60 -28.27
CA GLY A 254 7.25 -8.76 -27.82
C GLY A 254 6.55 -7.44 -27.48
N LEU A 255 5.23 -7.49 -27.44
CA LEU A 255 4.32 -6.41 -27.07
C LEU A 255 4.61 -5.90 -25.66
N ILE A 256 4.69 -6.80 -24.66
CA ILE A 256 4.92 -6.42 -23.26
C ILE A 256 6.27 -5.68 -23.11
N PRO A 257 7.42 -6.20 -23.62
CA PRO A 257 8.67 -5.46 -23.66
C PRO A 257 8.58 -4.10 -24.35
N ARG A 258 7.84 -3.98 -25.45
CA ARG A 258 7.68 -2.72 -26.19
C ARG A 258 6.82 -1.69 -25.46
N VAL A 259 5.87 -2.15 -24.65
CA VAL A 259 5.06 -1.29 -23.77
C VAL A 259 5.89 -0.83 -22.56
N LEU A 260 6.64 -1.74 -21.93
CA LEU A 260 7.30 -1.47 -20.66
C LEU A 260 8.59 -0.66 -20.79
N SER A 261 9.41 -0.87 -21.82
CA SER A 261 10.71 -0.17 -21.91
C SER A 261 10.59 1.35 -21.92
N PRO A 262 9.69 1.98 -22.72
CA PRO A 262 9.50 3.42 -22.65
C PRO A 262 9.04 3.91 -21.27
N LEU A 263 8.26 3.11 -20.54
CA LEU A 263 7.78 3.46 -19.19
C LEU A 263 8.91 3.38 -18.16
N ILE A 264 9.79 2.37 -18.26
CA ILE A 264 10.99 2.21 -17.43
C ILE A 264 11.94 3.39 -17.65
N GLU A 265 12.26 3.70 -18.90
CA GLU A 265 13.13 4.84 -19.28
C GLU A 265 12.55 6.17 -18.79
N LYS A 266 11.25 6.40 -19.01
CA LYS A 266 10.58 7.63 -18.58
C LYS A 266 10.58 7.77 -17.06
N ARG A 267 10.40 6.67 -16.32
CA ARG A 267 10.48 6.67 -14.87
C ARG A 267 11.89 7.01 -14.38
N ALA A 268 12.91 6.42 -14.99
CA ALA A 268 14.31 6.70 -14.67
C ALA A 268 14.64 8.19 -14.87
N ARG A 269 14.19 8.77 -15.98
CA ARG A 269 14.33 10.21 -16.27
C ARG A 269 13.67 11.08 -15.20
N TYR A 270 12.42 10.82 -14.83
CA TYR A 270 11.75 11.61 -13.78
C TYR A 270 12.42 11.45 -12.41
N LYS A 271 12.97 10.25 -12.10
CA LYS A 271 13.73 10.02 -10.86
C LYS A 271 15.02 10.84 -10.83
N SER A 272 15.77 10.88 -11.94
CA SER A 272 16.99 11.71 -12.07
C SER A 272 16.65 13.20 -11.95
N MET A 273 15.67 13.69 -12.73
CA MET A 273 15.23 15.09 -12.66
C MET A 273 14.78 15.52 -11.25
N ARG A 274 14.08 14.63 -10.52
CA ARG A 274 13.68 14.89 -9.12
C ARG A 274 14.88 15.04 -8.21
N ASN A 275 15.92 14.24 -8.41
CA ASN A 275 17.11 14.25 -7.56
C ASN A 275 18.00 15.46 -7.84
N GLU A 276 18.13 15.85 -9.11
CA GLU A 276 19.00 16.94 -9.59
C GLU A 276 18.40 18.33 -9.39
N THR A 277 17.06 18.47 -9.44
CA THR A 277 16.42 19.78 -9.37
C THR A 277 16.45 20.38 -7.97
N THR A 278 16.71 21.69 -7.89
CA THR A 278 16.58 22.48 -6.65
C THR A 278 15.20 23.13 -6.50
N ASP A 279 14.39 23.20 -7.56
CA ASP A 279 13.03 23.76 -7.52
C ASP A 279 12.07 22.79 -6.80
N PRO A 280 11.50 23.18 -5.64
CA PRO A 280 10.57 22.34 -4.90
C PRO A 280 9.31 21.94 -5.69
N ALA A 281 8.81 22.83 -6.55
CA ALA A 281 7.61 22.57 -7.34
C ALA A 281 7.89 21.53 -8.43
N LEU A 282 8.99 21.68 -9.17
CA LEU A 282 9.43 20.68 -10.14
C LEU A 282 9.78 19.35 -9.46
N ARG A 283 10.45 19.37 -8.30
CA ARG A 283 10.75 18.17 -7.51
C ARG A 283 9.48 17.40 -7.18
N ARG A 284 8.45 18.09 -6.67
CA ARG A 284 7.14 17.50 -6.36
C ARG A 284 6.47 16.91 -7.59
N ARG A 285 6.47 17.61 -8.73
CA ARG A 285 5.88 17.12 -9.98
C ARG A 285 6.59 15.87 -10.50
N CYS A 286 7.93 15.88 -10.53
CA CYS A 286 8.72 14.72 -10.94
C CYS A 286 8.50 13.53 -9.99
N ASP A 287 8.40 13.77 -8.69
CA ASP A 287 8.13 12.71 -7.72
C ASP A 287 6.74 12.08 -7.93
N GLN A 288 5.71 12.91 -8.12
CA GLN A 288 4.36 12.45 -8.45
C GLN A 288 4.33 11.59 -9.71
N ARG A 289 5.00 12.03 -10.79
CA ARG A 289 5.03 11.29 -12.06
C ARG A 289 5.83 9.99 -11.99
N GLN A 290 7.00 9.99 -11.33
CA GLN A 290 7.77 8.74 -11.17
C GLN A 290 7.03 7.74 -10.28
N ASN A 291 6.30 8.20 -9.25
CA ASN A 291 5.47 7.34 -8.40
C ASN A 291 4.32 6.72 -9.20
N ALA A 292 3.68 7.49 -10.08
CA ALA A 292 2.63 6.97 -10.94
C ALA A 292 3.14 5.84 -11.86
N LEU A 293 4.29 6.06 -12.50
CA LEU A 293 4.95 5.05 -13.33
C LEU A 293 5.42 3.84 -12.51
N LYS A 294 5.91 4.04 -11.28
CA LYS A 294 6.25 2.94 -10.35
C LYS A 294 5.05 2.00 -10.18
N TRP A 295 3.87 2.56 -9.95
CA TRP A 295 2.66 1.76 -9.74
C TRP A 295 2.20 1.01 -10.99
N ILE A 296 2.29 1.60 -12.18
CA ILE A 296 2.05 0.90 -13.46
C ILE A 296 3.03 -0.27 -13.60
N LEU A 297 4.32 -0.01 -13.42
CA LEU A 297 5.38 -1.00 -13.57
C LEU A 297 5.25 -2.14 -12.55
N VAL A 298 5.02 -1.85 -11.27
CA VAL A 298 4.83 -2.91 -10.26
C VAL A 298 3.60 -3.77 -10.54
N THR A 299 2.55 -3.18 -11.12
CA THR A 299 1.32 -3.90 -11.48
C THR A 299 1.53 -4.81 -12.69
N SER A 300 2.43 -4.46 -13.62
CA SER A 300 2.64 -5.22 -14.86
C SER A 300 2.96 -6.70 -14.62
N PHE A 301 3.74 -7.02 -13.58
CA PHE A 301 4.08 -8.40 -13.23
C PHE A 301 2.89 -9.24 -12.77
N GLY A 302 2.10 -8.71 -11.83
CA GLY A 302 0.88 -9.38 -11.39
C GLY A 302 -0.15 -9.47 -12.52
N TYR A 303 -0.19 -8.47 -13.40
CA TYR A 303 -1.09 -8.42 -14.55
C TYR A 303 -0.71 -9.45 -15.62
N LEU A 304 0.58 -9.73 -15.82
CA LEU A 304 1.06 -10.74 -16.75
C LEU A 304 0.52 -12.13 -16.42
N GLY A 305 0.39 -12.49 -15.13
CA GLY A 305 -0.21 -13.76 -14.70
C GLY A 305 -1.72 -13.70 -14.43
N TYR A 306 -2.37 -12.58 -14.71
CA TYR A 306 -3.77 -12.39 -14.33
C TYR A 306 -4.73 -12.98 -15.36
N LYS A 307 -5.63 -13.88 -14.91
CA LYS A 307 -6.61 -14.58 -15.77
C LYS A 307 -7.53 -13.72 -16.63
N ASN A 308 -7.68 -12.42 -16.33
CA ASN A 308 -8.48 -11.50 -17.13
C ASN A 308 -7.64 -10.42 -17.85
N ALA A 309 -6.32 -10.59 -17.92
CA ALA A 309 -5.44 -9.77 -18.72
C ALA A 309 -5.49 -10.23 -20.18
N ARG A 310 -5.65 -9.30 -21.13
CA ARG A 310 -5.77 -9.65 -22.55
C ARG A 310 -4.47 -10.16 -23.16
N PHE A 311 -3.35 -9.67 -22.66
CA PHE A 311 -2.00 -10.09 -23.05
C PHE A 311 -1.26 -10.68 -21.84
N GLY A 312 -2.01 -11.36 -20.97
CA GLY A 312 -1.46 -12.07 -19.82
C GLY A 312 -1.47 -13.58 -20.06
N ARG A 313 -0.42 -14.25 -19.59
CA ARG A 313 -0.22 -15.68 -19.68
C ARG A 313 0.60 -16.16 -18.47
N ILE A 314 0.15 -17.23 -17.80
CA ILE A 314 0.79 -17.72 -16.56
C ILE A 314 2.24 -18.14 -16.82
N GLU A 315 2.52 -18.78 -17.94
CA GLU A 315 3.85 -19.19 -18.37
C GLU A 315 4.81 -17.99 -18.51
N ALA A 316 4.30 -16.83 -18.92
CA ALA A 316 5.09 -15.59 -18.97
C ALA A 316 5.39 -15.06 -17.56
N HIS A 317 4.44 -15.21 -16.63
CA HIS A 317 4.67 -14.88 -15.22
C HIS A 317 5.72 -15.80 -14.58
N GLU A 318 5.64 -17.11 -14.82
CA GLU A 318 6.63 -18.11 -14.37
C GLU A 318 8.02 -17.83 -14.93
N ALA A 319 8.11 -17.44 -16.21
CA ALA A 319 9.39 -17.08 -16.82
C ALA A 319 10.03 -15.86 -16.14
N VAL A 320 9.22 -14.85 -15.78
CA VAL A 320 9.72 -13.68 -15.05
C VAL A 320 10.20 -14.07 -13.65
N THR A 321 9.49 -14.95 -12.92
CA THR A 321 9.94 -15.38 -11.60
C THR A 321 11.22 -16.20 -11.69
N ALA A 322 11.34 -17.09 -12.68
CA ALA A 322 12.55 -17.88 -12.91
C ALA A 322 13.80 -17.01 -13.15
N TYR A 323 13.70 -16.02 -14.05
CA TYR A 323 14.77 -15.03 -14.21
C TYR A 323 15.04 -14.25 -12.93
N GLY A 324 14.00 -13.88 -12.17
CA GLY A 324 14.16 -13.18 -10.90
C GLY A 324 14.95 -13.98 -9.87
N ARG A 325 14.71 -15.30 -9.77
CA ARG A 325 15.48 -16.20 -8.89
C ARG A 325 16.94 -16.29 -9.32
N GLU A 326 17.18 -16.52 -10.61
CA GLU A 326 18.53 -16.59 -11.20
C GLU A 326 19.34 -15.32 -10.93
N LEU A 327 18.74 -14.14 -11.15
CA LEU A 327 19.42 -12.86 -10.93
C LEU A 327 19.74 -12.61 -9.46
N LEU A 328 18.86 -13.03 -8.54
CA LEU A 328 19.10 -12.91 -7.10
C LEU A 328 20.21 -13.88 -6.65
N LEU A 329 20.28 -15.08 -7.23
CA LEU A 329 21.38 -16.03 -7.00
C LEU A 329 22.71 -15.47 -7.50
N GLN A 330 22.75 -14.91 -8.71
CA GLN A 330 23.95 -14.25 -9.24
C GLN A 330 24.40 -13.08 -8.36
N ALA A 331 23.46 -12.28 -7.84
CA ALA A 331 23.76 -11.19 -6.90
C ALA A 331 24.37 -11.72 -5.59
N LYS A 332 23.79 -12.78 -5.03
CA LYS A 332 24.33 -13.47 -3.85
C LYS A 332 25.75 -13.97 -4.09
N GLU A 333 25.98 -14.73 -5.15
CA GLU A 333 27.29 -15.31 -5.47
C GLU A 333 28.35 -14.22 -5.71
N THR A 334 27.94 -13.11 -6.35
CA THR A 334 28.82 -11.96 -6.57
C THR A 334 29.18 -11.27 -5.26
N ALA A 335 28.23 -11.11 -4.34
CA ALA A 335 28.49 -10.56 -3.01
C ALA A 335 29.42 -11.46 -2.19
N GLU A 336 29.18 -12.77 -2.19
CA GLU A 336 30.02 -13.74 -1.47
C GLU A 336 31.45 -13.80 -2.03
N ALA A 337 31.60 -13.76 -3.36
CA ALA A 337 32.92 -13.70 -4.00
C ALA A 337 33.69 -12.42 -3.66
N ALA A 338 33.00 -11.32 -3.36
CA ALA A 338 33.60 -10.07 -2.91
C ALA A 338 33.84 -10.01 -1.38
N GLY A 339 33.61 -11.12 -0.66
CA GLY A 339 33.86 -11.26 0.77
C GLY A 339 32.74 -10.72 1.67
N PHE A 340 31.53 -10.57 1.15
CA PHE A 340 30.35 -10.22 1.94
C PHE A 340 29.57 -11.48 2.33
N ALA A 341 28.95 -11.47 3.50
CA ALA A 341 27.98 -12.49 3.89
C ALA A 341 26.56 -12.04 3.53
N LEU A 342 25.76 -12.91 2.91
CA LEU A 342 24.33 -12.67 2.72
C LEU A 342 23.58 -12.91 4.04
N LEU A 343 22.88 -11.90 4.55
CA LEU A 343 22.01 -12.03 5.71
C LEU A 343 20.56 -12.34 5.31
N HIS A 344 20.05 -11.63 4.31
CA HIS A 344 18.66 -11.74 3.89
C HIS A 344 18.57 -11.46 2.40
N ALA A 345 17.61 -12.06 1.73
CA ALA A 345 17.15 -11.60 0.43
C ALA A 345 15.67 -11.86 0.29
N ILE A 346 14.97 -10.94 -0.38
CA ILE A 346 13.56 -11.10 -0.68
C ILE A 346 13.30 -10.47 -2.04
N VAL A 347 12.96 -11.30 -3.03
CA VAL A 347 12.56 -10.87 -4.37
C VAL A 347 13.64 -10.03 -5.07
N ASP A 348 13.60 -8.71 -4.92
CA ASP A 348 14.41 -7.72 -5.62
C ASP A 348 15.45 -7.03 -4.72
N SER A 349 15.54 -7.39 -3.45
CA SER A 349 16.51 -6.79 -2.53
C SER A 349 17.37 -7.83 -1.80
N ILE A 350 18.62 -7.47 -1.52
CA ILE A 350 19.57 -8.24 -0.70
C ILE A 350 20.13 -7.40 0.45
N TRP A 351 20.33 -8.05 1.60
CA TRP A 351 21.02 -7.49 2.77
C TRP A 351 22.33 -8.24 2.95
N ILE A 352 23.42 -7.49 2.86
CA ILE A 352 24.78 -8.01 2.89
C ILE A 352 25.51 -7.44 4.10
N HIS A 353 26.40 -8.23 4.67
CA HIS A 353 27.17 -7.88 5.85
C HIS A 353 28.66 -8.04 5.60
N LYS A 354 29.44 -7.08 6.07
CA LYS A 354 30.90 -7.15 6.14
C LYS A 354 31.38 -6.23 7.26
N GLN A 355 32.23 -6.73 8.15
CA GLN A 355 32.73 -5.93 9.26
C GLN A 355 33.44 -4.67 8.73
N GLY A 356 33.05 -3.49 9.24
CA GLY A 356 33.63 -2.21 8.80
C GLY A 356 33.23 -1.79 7.39
N ILE A 357 32.10 -2.29 6.85
CA ILE A 357 31.60 -1.98 5.51
C ILE A 357 31.63 -0.48 5.19
N THR A 358 32.19 -0.14 4.03
CA THR A 358 32.29 1.23 3.53
C THR A 358 31.32 1.51 2.39
N GLU A 359 30.96 2.78 2.19
CA GLU A 359 30.14 3.19 1.04
C GLU A 359 30.81 2.92 -0.31
N ARG A 360 32.14 2.94 -0.35
CA ARG A 360 32.89 2.65 -1.58
C ARG A 360 32.70 1.19 -1.98
N GLU A 361 32.92 0.27 -1.03
CA GLU A 361 32.78 -1.16 -1.30
C GLU A 361 31.34 -1.56 -1.68
N THR A 362 30.32 -0.94 -1.08
CA THR A 362 28.92 -1.22 -1.44
C THR A 362 28.57 -0.71 -2.83
N LYS A 363 29.08 0.45 -3.23
CA LYS A 363 28.93 0.99 -4.59
C LYS A 363 29.62 0.12 -5.62
N GLU A 364 30.88 -0.25 -5.37
CA GLU A 364 31.65 -1.15 -6.23
C GLU A 364 30.94 -2.51 -6.40
N LEU A 365 30.40 -3.07 -5.32
CA LEU A 365 29.61 -4.30 -5.41
C LEU A 365 28.30 -4.12 -6.19
N ALA A 366 27.56 -3.04 -5.96
CA ALA A 366 26.33 -2.76 -6.70
C ALA A 366 26.61 -2.60 -8.20
N GLU A 367 27.72 -1.95 -8.57
CA GLU A 367 28.18 -1.84 -9.96
C GLU A 367 28.59 -3.19 -10.55
N GLU A 368 29.29 -4.04 -9.78
CA GLU A 368 29.65 -5.39 -10.19
C GLU A 368 28.41 -6.26 -10.46
N ILE A 369 27.47 -6.29 -9.51
CA ILE A 369 26.21 -7.03 -9.66
C ILE A 369 25.45 -6.47 -10.87
N SER A 370 25.40 -5.14 -11.02
CA SER A 370 24.76 -4.50 -12.17
C SER A 370 25.40 -4.92 -13.49
N ARG A 371 26.73 -5.06 -13.54
CA ARG A 371 27.45 -5.47 -14.76
C ARG A 371 27.19 -6.93 -15.10
N ARG A 372 27.21 -7.83 -14.11
CA ARG A 372 26.99 -9.27 -14.32
C ARG A 372 25.55 -9.61 -14.68
N THR A 373 24.61 -9.01 -13.97
CA THR A 373 23.17 -9.23 -14.19
C THR A 373 22.63 -8.38 -15.34
N GLU A 374 23.39 -7.35 -15.75
CA GLU A 374 23.01 -6.27 -16.69
C GLU A 374 21.63 -5.68 -16.34
N ILE A 375 21.33 -5.56 -15.04
CA ILE A 375 20.19 -4.84 -14.46
C ILE A 375 20.73 -3.93 -13.37
N ALA A 376 20.35 -2.66 -13.39
CA ALA A 376 20.83 -1.69 -12.42
C ALA A 376 20.43 -2.07 -10.98
N VAL A 377 21.43 -2.10 -10.11
CA VAL A 377 21.31 -2.28 -8.66
C VAL A 377 21.70 -0.98 -7.98
N ALA A 378 20.90 -0.55 -7.01
CA ALA A 378 21.16 0.64 -6.22
C ALA A 378 21.48 0.26 -4.76
N VAL A 379 22.39 1.02 -4.15
CA VAL A 379 22.58 0.98 -2.70
C VAL A 379 21.47 1.81 -2.07
N GLU A 380 20.60 1.16 -1.29
CA GLU A 380 19.53 1.85 -0.55
C GLU A 380 20.11 2.56 0.69
N GLY A 381 21.07 1.91 1.37
CA GLY A 381 21.75 2.50 2.51
C GLY A 381 22.58 1.48 3.29
N ILE A 382 23.43 1.99 4.17
CA ILE A 382 24.16 1.19 5.18
C ILE A 382 23.54 1.47 6.53
N TYR A 383 23.21 0.42 7.28
CA TYR A 383 22.61 0.51 8.60
C TYR A 383 23.64 0.80 9.69
N ARG A 384 23.30 1.70 10.62
CA ARG A 384 23.91 1.77 11.96
C ARG A 384 23.59 0.50 12.74
N TRP A 385 22.33 0.10 12.65
CA TRP A 385 21.79 -1.14 13.19
C TRP A 385 20.51 -1.52 12.43
N LEU A 386 20.25 -2.83 12.38
CA LEU A 386 19.08 -3.45 11.76
C LEU A 386 18.58 -4.59 12.65
N ILE A 387 17.28 -4.60 12.91
CA ILE A 387 16.61 -5.59 13.74
C ILE A 387 15.73 -6.48 12.86
N PHE A 388 15.95 -7.78 12.96
CA PHE A 388 15.06 -8.82 12.42
C PHE A 388 14.33 -9.51 13.58
N PRO A 389 13.05 -9.20 13.80
CA PRO A 389 12.27 -9.83 14.86
C PRO A 389 12.03 -11.32 14.57
N PRO A 390 11.96 -12.16 15.62
CA PRO A 390 11.59 -13.55 15.46
C PRO A 390 10.11 -13.72 15.05
N SER A 391 9.82 -14.85 14.41
CA SER A 391 8.44 -15.25 14.15
C SER A 391 7.75 -15.60 15.46
N ARG A 392 6.50 -15.12 15.60
CA ARG A 392 5.66 -15.35 16.78
C ARG A 392 5.30 -16.83 16.98
N THR A 393 5.17 -17.58 15.88
CA THR A 393 4.80 -19.00 15.94
C THR A 393 6.03 -19.91 15.97
N ARG A 394 7.19 -19.40 15.50
CA ARG A 394 8.44 -20.14 15.41
C ARG A 394 9.61 -19.23 15.78
N PRO A 395 9.92 -19.05 17.08
CA PRO A 395 10.88 -18.05 17.54
C PRO A 395 12.29 -18.14 16.93
N GLY A 396 12.71 -19.32 16.46
CA GLY A 396 13.99 -19.52 15.78
C GLY A 396 14.05 -19.07 14.31
N LEU A 397 12.95 -18.56 13.73
CA LEU A 397 12.90 -18.14 12.32
C LEU A 397 12.59 -16.65 12.20
N GLY A 398 13.37 -15.94 11.38
CA GLY A 398 13.05 -14.58 10.97
C GLY A 398 11.86 -14.54 10.00
N VAL A 399 11.13 -13.42 10.01
CA VAL A 399 10.04 -13.18 9.07
C VAL A 399 10.53 -12.26 7.96
N PRO A 400 10.53 -12.68 6.68
CA PRO A 400 11.15 -11.92 5.58
C PRO A 400 10.72 -10.44 5.51
N ASN A 401 9.43 -10.20 5.67
CA ASN A 401 8.87 -8.85 5.55
C ASN A 401 8.85 -8.06 6.85
N ARG A 402 9.51 -8.51 7.93
CA ARG A 402 9.53 -7.81 9.23
C ARG A 402 10.94 -7.41 9.61
N TYR A 403 11.18 -6.10 9.64
CA TYR A 403 12.42 -5.54 10.13
C TYR A 403 12.28 -4.05 10.44
N ALA A 404 13.17 -3.55 11.30
CA ALA A 404 13.34 -2.12 11.55
C ALA A 404 14.82 -1.79 11.70
N GLY A 405 15.27 -0.68 11.14
CA GLY A 405 16.67 -0.27 11.23
C GLY A 405 16.84 1.21 10.93
N VAL A 406 18.03 1.71 11.21
CA VAL A 406 18.40 3.11 10.96
C VAL A 406 19.64 3.15 10.09
N PHE A 407 19.55 3.83 8.97
CA PHE A 407 20.67 4.06 8.07
C PHE A 407 21.69 5.04 8.70
N ARG A 408 22.93 5.03 8.21
CA ARG A 408 23.99 5.92 8.68
C ARG A 408 23.63 7.40 8.53
N ASP A 409 22.81 7.75 7.55
CA ASP A 409 22.25 9.10 7.34
C ASP A 409 21.13 9.49 8.34
N GLY A 410 20.70 8.56 9.21
CA GLY A 410 19.63 8.76 10.20
C GLY A 410 18.23 8.37 9.71
N THR A 411 18.07 7.94 8.46
CA THR A 411 16.78 7.52 7.91
C THR A 411 16.31 6.23 8.59
N ILE A 412 15.12 6.27 9.18
CA ILE A 412 14.48 5.10 9.81
C ILE A 412 13.72 4.30 8.75
N LYS A 413 14.05 3.01 8.60
CA LYS A 413 13.37 2.07 7.70
C LYS A 413 12.64 1.00 8.49
N VAL A 414 11.34 0.85 8.24
CA VAL A 414 10.48 -0.14 8.89
C VAL A 414 9.64 -0.89 7.85
N ARG A 415 9.59 -2.22 7.98
CA ARG A 415 8.73 -3.11 7.19
C ARG A 415 8.02 -4.13 8.08
N GLY A 416 6.75 -4.38 7.76
CA GLY A 416 5.91 -5.44 8.33
C GLY A 416 5.62 -5.39 9.83
N LEU A 417 6.15 -4.41 10.55
CA LEU A 417 5.82 -4.16 11.95
C LEU A 417 4.43 -3.52 12.10
N GLU A 418 3.90 -3.58 13.32
CA GLU A 418 2.57 -3.10 13.72
C GLU A 418 2.31 -1.65 13.27
N LEU A 419 3.29 -0.75 13.38
CA LEU A 419 3.18 0.66 12.98
C LEU A 419 2.94 0.87 11.47
N ARG A 420 3.23 -0.13 10.63
CA ARG A 420 2.97 -0.10 9.18
C ARG A 420 1.70 -0.86 8.79
N ARG A 421 1.01 -1.49 9.74
CA ARG A 421 -0.19 -2.28 9.48
C ARG A 421 -1.45 -1.43 9.67
N ARG A 422 -2.38 -1.54 8.71
CA ARG A 422 -3.65 -0.78 8.71
C ARG A 422 -4.64 -1.25 9.78
N ASP A 423 -4.44 -2.44 10.32
CA ASP A 423 -5.30 -3.04 11.33
C ASP A 423 -4.75 -2.88 12.76
N THR A 424 -3.71 -2.07 12.93
CA THR A 424 -3.14 -1.69 14.23
C THR A 424 -3.81 -0.39 14.72
N PRO A 425 -4.25 -0.31 15.99
CA PRO A 425 -4.68 0.95 16.59
C PRO A 425 -3.59 2.02 16.49
N ARG A 426 -3.99 3.28 16.26
CA ARG A 426 -3.05 4.40 16.16
C ARG A 426 -2.18 4.54 17.42
N PHE A 427 -2.78 4.40 18.60
CA PHE A 427 -2.07 4.40 19.89
C PHE A 427 -0.91 3.39 19.93
N VAL A 428 -1.15 2.16 19.45
CA VAL A 428 -0.14 1.09 19.42
C VAL A 428 0.96 1.41 18.40
N ALA A 429 0.58 1.89 17.21
CA ALA A 429 1.53 2.29 16.17
C ALA A 429 2.44 3.44 16.63
N GLU A 430 1.86 4.49 17.23
CA GLU A 430 2.60 5.64 17.76
C GLU A 430 3.51 5.26 18.94
N THR A 431 3.08 4.31 19.78
CA THR A 431 3.93 3.80 20.87
C THR A 431 5.14 3.04 20.32
N GLN A 432 4.93 2.18 19.31
CA GLN A 432 6.02 1.48 18.62
C GLN A 432 6.97 2.45 17.91
N GLU A 433 6.43 3.51 17.29
CA GLU A 433 7.19 4.57 16.64
C GLU A 433 8.02 5.39 17.65
N ALA A 434 7.45 5.75 18.80
CA ALA A 434 8.16 6.48 19.86
C ALA A 434 9.34 5.67 20.42
N ILE A 435 9.16 4.37 20.63
CA ILE A 435 10.24 3.45 21.03
C ILE A 435 11.35 3.45 19.97
N LEU A 436 11.00 3.30 18.69
CA LEU A 436 11.98 3.35 17.60
C LEU A 436 12.70 4.70 17.52
N ALA A 437 11.99 5.81 17.75
CA ALA A 437 12.58 7.14 17.72
C ALA A 437 13.62 7.35 18.83
N VAL A 438 13.47 6.70 19.98
CA VAL A 438 14.50 6.66 21.03
C VAL A 438 15.70 5.85 20.55
N LEU A 439 15.48 4.61 20.10
CA LEU A 439 16.56 3.73 19.63
C LEU A 439 17.30 4.29 18.41
N ALA A 440 16.64 5.07 17.56
CA ALA A 440 17.23 5.69 16.38
C ALA A 440 18.33 6.71 16.70
N ARG A 441 18.40 7.19 17.95
CA ARG A 441 19.47 8.07 18.43
C ARG A 441 20.79 7.32 18.59
N ALA A 442 20.78 5.98 18.61
CA ALA A 442 22.00 5.18 18.63
C ALA A 442 22.86 5.46 17.39
N GLY A 443 24.13 5.81 17.61
CA GLY A 443 25.10 5.98 16.54
C GLY A 443 25.58 4.65 15.96
N SER A 444 25.56 3.61 16.79
CA SER A 444 26.04 2.27 16.51
C SER A 444 25.18 1.19 17.18
N LEU A 445 25.47 -0.08 16.90
CA LEU A 445 24.83 -1.20 17.57
C LEU A 445 25.12 -1.22 19.07
N GLN A 446 26.34 -0.83 19.48
CA GLN A 446 26.77 -0.82 20.88
C GLN A 446 26.00 0.21 21.72
N ASP A 447 25.58 1.32 21.10
CA ASP A 447 24.86 2.40 21.79
C ASP A 447 23.41 2.05 22.12
N LEU A 448 22.83 1.01 21.48
CA LEU A 448 21.44 0.60 21.71
C LEU A 448 21.20 0.22 23.17
N GLY A 449 22.17 -0.45 23.81
CA GLY A 449 22.07 -0.85 25.20
C GLY A 449 21.87 0.32 26.16
N ALA A 450 22.53 1.45 25.90
CA ALA A 450 22.42 2.66 26.73
C ALA A 450 21.05 3.36 26.58
N LEU A 451 20.37 3.17 25.44
CA LEU A 451 19.06 3.76 25.16
C LEU A 451 17.88 2.86 25.58
N LEU A 452 18.14 1.58 25.89
CA LEU A 452 17.10 0.64 26.35
C LEU A 452 16.31 1.17 27.55
N PRO A 453 16.92 1.71 28.63
CA PRO A 453 16.15 2.25 29.76
C PRO A 453 15.21 3.37 29.35
N SER A 454 15.64 4.27 28.46
CA SER A 454 14.78 5.35 27.94
C SER A 454 13.64 4.80 27.07
N ALA A 455 13.90 3.79 26.25
CA ALA A 455 12.88 3.14 25.43
C ALA A 455 11.82 2.43 26.29
N LEU A 456 12.25 1.75 27.36
CA LEU A 456 11.35 1.12 28.34
C LEU A 456 10.54 2.17 29.11
N SER A 457 11.16 3.28 29.51
CA SER A 457 10.45 4.39 30.17
C SER A 457 9.35 5.01 29.28
N VAL A 458 9.59 5.10 27.97
CA VAL A 458 8.55 5.52 27.01
C VAL A 458 7.40 4.51 26.99
N LEU A 459 7.70 3.20 26.94
CA LEU A 459 6.68 2.17 27.00
C LEU A 459 5.86 2.25 28.30
N ASP A 460 6.54 2.38 29.45
CA ASP A 460 5.90 2.48 30.76
C ASP A 460 4.96 3.69 30.83
N ALA A 461 5.41 4.87 30.39
CA ALA A 461 4.57 6.07 30.36
C ALA A 461 3.33 5.90 29.48
N ARG A 462 3.49 5.31 28.29
CA ARG A 462 2.38 5.04 27.36
C ARG A 462 1.39 4.01 27.91
N VAL A 463 1.90 2.99 28.59
CA VAL A 463 1.07 2.01 29.30
C VAL A 463 0.28 2.68 30.43
N GLN A 464 0.90 3.56 31.21
CA GLN A 464 0.17 4.31 32.26
C GLN A 464 -0.94 5.17 31.68
N GLU A 465 -0.71 5.89 30.57
CA GLU A 465 -1.77 6.66 29.89
C GLU A 465 -2.96 5.79 29.46
N LEU A 466 -2.68 4.56 29.01
CA LEU A 466 -3.71 3.57 28.67
C LEU A 466 -4.48 3.11 29.92
N LEU A 467 -3.77 2.77 31.00
CA LEU A 467 -4.36 2.32 32.26
C LEU A 467 -5.22 3.40 32.92
N ASP A 468 -4.79 4.67 32.83
CA ASP A 468 -5.51 5.84 33.33
C ASP A 468 -6.75 6.20 32.49
N GLY A 469 -6.98 5.51 31.37
CA GLY A 469 -8.09 5.81 30.46
C GLY A 469 -7.94 7.15 29.72
N ARG A 470 -6.71 7.66 29.55
CA ARG A 470 -6.43 8.97 28.93
C ARG A 470 -6.37 8.93 27.41
N ILE A 471 -6.57 7.76 26.78
CA ILE A 471 -6.47 7.59 25.33
C ILE A 471 -7.85 7.72 24.69
N ALA A 472 -7.96 8.59 23.68
CA ALA A 472 -9.21 8.79 22.96
C ALA A 472 -9.65 7.50 22.21
N PRO A 473 -10.95 7.17 22.16
CA PRO A 473 -11.43 5.99 21.43
C PRO A 473 -11.02 5.94 19.95
N ALA A 474 -10.86 7.11 19.32
CA ALA A 474 -10.40 7.21 17.93
C ALA A 474 -8.98 6.67 17.74
N ASP A 475 -8.09 6.85 18.72
CA ASP A 475 -6.71 6.35 18.64
C ASP A 475 -6.60 4.86 19.02
N LEU A 476 -7.62 4.33 19.71
CA LEU A 476 -7.78 2.90 19.99
C LEU A 476 -8.49 2.14 18.86
N ALA A 477 -9.04 2.83 17.87
CA ALA A 477 -9.86 2.22 16.83
C ALA A 477 -9.07 1.25 15.94
N VAL A 478 -9.64 0.06 15.76
CA VAL A 478 -9.19 -0.96 14.81
C VAL A 478 -10.05 -0.92 13.56
N THR A 479 -9.40 -0.89 12.40
CA THR A 479 -10.10 -0.98 11.11
C THR A 479 -10.05 -2.41 10.57
N LYS A 480 -11.22 -3.01 10.33
CA LYS A 480 -11.35 -4.33 9.68
C LYS A 480 -12.26 -4.23 8.46
N GLN A 481 -12.03 -5.08 7.48
CA GLN A 481 -12.88 -5.16 6.29
C GLN A 481 -13.97 -6.20 6.51
N VAL A 482 -15.23 -5.86 6.21
CA VAL A 482 -16.32 -6.84 6.19
C VAL A 482 -16.22 -7.70 4.93
N SER A 483 -16.35 -9.02 5.08
CA SER A 483 -16.27 -9.99 3.98
C SER A 483 -17.64 -10.30 3.39
N GLN A 484 -18.74 -10.02 4.07
CA GLN A 484 -20.09 -10.36 3.62
C GLN A 484 -21.10 -9.37 4.19
N ASN A 485 -22.38 -9.48 3.83
CA ASN A 485 -23.38 -8.61 4.41
C ASN A 485 -23.48 -8.90 5.92
N PRO A 486 -23.81 -7.89 6.77
CA PRO A 486 -23.90 -8.09 8.21
C PRO A 486 -24.85 -9.22 8.63
N GLU A 487 -25.96 -9.40 7.89
CA GLU A 487 -26.94 -10.47 8.09
C GLU A 487 -26.42 -11.88 7.75
N ASP A 488 -25.40 -12.01 6.89
CA ASP A 488 -24.91 -13.31 6.43
C ASP A 488 -23.93 -13.96 7.44
N TYR A 489 -23.45 -13.21 8.44
CA TYR A 489 -22.49 -13.70 9.43
C TYR A 489 -23.12 -14.69 10.40
N THR A 490 -22.71 -15.95 10.30
CA THR A 490 -23.15 -17.03 11.21
C THR A 490 -22.30 -17.12 12.48
N ARG A 491 -21.00 -16.78 12.39
CA ARG A 491 -20.09 -16.72 13.54
C ARG A 491 -19.97 -15.28 14.02
N ALA A 492 -20.19 -15.08 15.32
CA ALA A 492 -19.95 -13.81 15.96
C ALA A 492 -18.43 -13.61 16.16
N CYS A 493 -17.73 -13.18 15.11
CA CYS A 493 -16.39 -12.59 15.26
C CYS A 493 -16.51 -11.08 15.49
N ASP A 494 -15.46 -10.42 15.97
CA ASP A 494 -15.47 -8.98 16.27
C ASP A 494 -15.98 -8.13 15.10
N THR A 495 -15.51 -8.43 13.88
CA THR A 495 -15.96 -7.75 12.66
C THR A 495 -17.45 -7.93 12.40
N ALA A 496 -17.99 -9.13 12.63
CA ALA A 496 -19.41 -9.41 12.48
C ALA A 496 -20.25 -8.66 13.53
N VAL A 497 -19.82 -8.68 14.79
CA VAL A 497 -20.51 -7.99 15.90
C VAL A 497 -20.58 -6.48 15.62
N ALA A 498 -19.47 -5.87 15.21
CA ALA A 498 -19.46 -4.45 14.87
C ALA A 498 -20.38 -4.13 13.68
N ALA A 499 -20.36 -4.96 12.63
CA ALA A 499 -21.21 -4.79 11.45
C ALA A 499 -22.70 -4.95 11.77
N GLN A 500 -23.07 -5.93 12.60
CA GLN A 500 -24.45 -6.17 13.02
C GLN A 500 -24.96 -5.06 13.96
N SER A 501 -24.08 -4.52 14.82
CA SER A 501 -24.39 -3.38 15.68
C SER A 501 -24.71 -2.10 14.90
N LEU A 502 -24.02 -1.88 13.77
CA LEU A 502 -24.33 -0.81 12.82
C LEU A 502 -25.67 -1.06 12.11
N LEU A 503 -25.91 -2.30 11.66
CA LEU A 503 -27.16 -2.68 11.00
C LEU A 503 -28.38 -2.46 11.90
N ALA A 504 -28.28 -2.78 13.19
CA ALA A 504 -29.36 -2.57 14.17
C ALA A 504 -29.76 -1.09 14.33
N ARG A 505 -28.88 -0.15 13.92
CA ARG A 505 -29.15 1.31 13.88
C ARG A 505 -29.45 1.82 12.47
N GLY A 506 -29.75 0.94 11.53
CA GLY A 506 -30.07 1.28 10.15
C GLY A 506 -28.86 1.57 9.25
N ILE A 507 -27.63 1.39 9.74
CA ILE A 507 -26.41 1.58 8.95
C ILE A 507 -26.02 0.24 8.32
N ARG A 508 -26.33 0.09 7.04
CA ARG A 508 -25.98 -1.12 6.27
C ARG A 508 -24.60 -0.99 5.64
N LEU A 509 -23.69 -1.88 6.02
CA LEU A 509 -22.40 -2.08 5.36
C LEU A 509 -22.52 -3.08 4.23
N ALA A 510 -21.84 -2.83 3.11
CA ALA A 510 -21.69 -3.77 2.01
C ALA A 510 -20.38 -4.57 2.14
N PRO A 511 -20.29 -5.78 1.55
CA PRO A 511 -19.06 -6.56 1.51
C PRO A 511 -17.89 -5.76 0.94
N GLY A 512 -16.74 -5.82 1.59
CA GLY A 512 -15.52 -5.11 1.21
C GLY A 512 -15.40 -3.70 1.79
N GLU A 513 -16.45 -3.17 2.44
CA GLU A 513 -16.36 -1.93 3.22
C GLU A 513 -15.52 -2.14 4.50
N ASN A 514 -14.94 -1.06 5.00
CA ASN A 514 -14.21 -1.08 6.27
C ASN A 514 -15.16 -0.71 7.42
N VAL A 515 -15.06 -1.41 8.53
CA VAL A 515 -15.67 -1.06 9.82
C VAL A 515 -14.57 -0.66 10.79
N GLN A 516 -14.79 0.45 11.49
CA GLN A 516 -13.93 0.91 12.59
C GLN A 516 -14.60 0.54 13.91
N MET A 517 -13.86 -0.13 14.78
CA MET A 517 -14.36 -0.63 16.05
C MET A 517 -13.31 -0.51 17.15
N VAL A 518 -13.78 -0.51 18.39
CA VAL A 518 -12.94 -0.48 19.60
C VAL A 518 -13.28 -1.69 20.46
N TYR A 519 -12.26 -2.33 21.04
CA TYR A 519 -12.42 -3.42 22.01
C TYR A 519 -12.93 -2.87 23.34
N SER A 520 -14.11 -3.34 23.78
CA SER A 520 -14.75 -2.90 25.03
C SER A 520 -14.65 -3.93 26.15
N ALA A 521 -14.93 -5.20 25.85
CA ALA A 521 -14.84 -6.30 26.81
C ALA A 521 -14.53 -7.62 26.07
N GLY A 522 -13.36 -7.72 25.46
CA GLY A 522 -13.00 -8.80 24.52
C GLY A 522 -13.08 -10.22 25.09
N GLY A 523 -12.99 -10.37 26.41
CA GLY A 523 -13.14 -11.65 27.14
C GLY A 523 -14.57 -12.02 27.55
N ASP A 524 -15.56 -11.17 27.29
CA ASP A 524 -16.95 -11.44 27.68
C ASP A 524 -17.56 -12.60 26.87
N ARG A 525 -18.45 -13.37 27.51
CA ARG A 525 -19.22 -14.44 26.90
C ARG A 525 -20.29 -13.90 25.95
N ASP A 526 -20.79 -12.69 26.19
CA ASP A 526 -21.69 -12.01 25.25
C ASP A 526 -20.88 -11.45 24.07
N PRO A 527 -21.09 -11.94 22.84
CA PRO A 527 -20.44 -11.39 21.67
C PRO A 527 -20.63 -9.89 21.49
N ALA A 528 -21.79 -9.34 21.86
CA ALA A 528 -22.20 -7.97 21.61
C ALA A 528 -21.45 -6.94 22.49
N SER A 529 -20.91 -7.37 23.63
CA SER A 529 -20.14 -6.51 24.54
C SER A 529 -18.64 -6.48 24.21
N ARG A 530 -18.13 -7.41 23.37
CA ARG A 530 -16.69 -7.51 23.06
C ARG A 530 -16.14 -6.33 22.28
N VAL A 531 -16.92 -5.81 21.33
CA VAL A 531 -16.51 -4.66 20.50
C VAL A 531 -17.66 -3.69 20.28
N ARG A 532 -17.32 -2.43 20.05
CA ARG A 532 -18.27 -1.38 19.66
C ARG A 532 -17.81 -0.64 18.41
N PRO A 533 -18.71 -0.32 17.47
CA PRO A 533 -18.38 0.58 16.36
C PRO A 533 -17.90 1.95 16.88
N LEU A 534 -16.82 2.47 16.31
CA LEU A 534 -16.26 3.77 16.69
C LEU A 534 -17.29 4.91 16.55
N ALA A 535 -18.20 4.81 15.59
CA ALA A 535 -19.23 5.82 15.39
C ALA A 535 -20.20 5.97 16.58
N PHE A 536 -20.24 5.00 17.49
CA PHE A 536 -21.09 5.01 18.69
C PHE A 536 -20.30 5.24 19.98
N SER A 537 -19.00 5.54 19.91
CA SER A 537 -18.19 5.81 21.11
C SER A 537 -18.51 7.19 21.69
N SER A 538 -18.79 7.24 23.00
CA SER A 538 -18.87 8.48 23.79
C SER A 538 -17.51 8.79 24.45
N PRO A 539 -17.30 10.00 24.99
CA PRO A 539 -16.11 10.32 25.79
C PRO A 539 -15.97 9.46 27.05
N ASP A 540 -17.07 9.04 27.67
CA ASP A 540 -17.10 8.21 28.90
C ASP A 540 -16.83 6.70 28.63
N TYR A 541 -15.97 6.41 27.68
CA TYR A 541 -15.78 5.08 27.10
C TYR A 541 -14.95 4.15 28.00
N SER A 542 -15.53 3.00 28.38
CA SER A 542 -14.79 1.87 28.97
C SER A 542 -14.25 0.98 27.85
N CYS A 543 -12.91 0.86 27.80
CA CYS A 543 -12.18 0.05 26.83
C CYS A 543 -11.64 -1.23 27.46
N ASP A 544 -11.37 -2.24 26.65
CA ASP A 544 -10.66 -3.44 27.09
C ASP A 544 -9.17 -3.14 27.22
N THR A 545 -8.81 -2.57 28.37
CA THR A 545 -7.44 -2.14 28.70
C THR A 545 -6.45 -3.30 28.60
N GLU A 546 -6.83 -4.51 29.02
CA GLU A 546 -5.96 -5.70 28.94
C GLU A 546 -5.66 -6.06 27.47
N LYS A 547 -6.66 -6.00 26.60
CA LYS A 547 -6.48 -6.26 25.16
C LYS A 547 -5.53 -5.26 24.51
N TYR A 548 -5.69 -3.97 24.79
CA TYR A 548 -4.80 -2.94 24.24
C TYR A 548 -3.40 -3.01 24.84
N LEU A 549 -3.27 -3.40 26.11
CA LEU A 549 -1.98 -3.67 26.72
C LEU A 549 -1.26 -4.81 26.00
N ASP A 550 -1.92 -5.95 25.78
CA ASP A 550 -1.37 -7.08 25.01
C ASP A 550 -0.92 -6.66 23.60
N LEU A 551 -1.73 -5.87 22.88
CA LEU A 551 -1.34 -5.33 21.57
C LEU A 551 -0.12 -4.40 21.65
N THR A 552 -0.01 -3.59 22.69
CA THR A 552 1.09 -2.65 22.91
C THR A 552 2.38 -3.38 23.23
N LEU A 553 2.34 -4.37 24.13
CA LEU A 553 3.50 -5.19 24.49
C LEU A 553 3.98 -6.03 23.32
N ARG A 554 3.06 -6.54 22.48
CA ARG A 554 3.41 -7.21 21.23
C ARG A 554 4.17 -6.32 20.27
N ALA A 555 3.69 -5.09 20.06
CA ALA A 555 4.34 -4.13 19.18
C ALA A 555 5.72 -3.72 19.74
N ALA A 556 5.83 -3.47 21.04
CA ALA A 556 7.10 -3.15 21.68
C ALA A 556 8.10 -4.33 21.62
N GLY A 557 7.63 -5.54 21.97
CA GLY A 557 8.43 -6.76 21.98
C GLY A 557 8.95 -7.16 20.60
N ALA A 558 8.27 -6.78 19.51
CA ALA A 558 8.80 -6.98 18.16
C ALA A 558 10.14 -6.26 17.93
N ILE A 559 10.41 -5.15 18.63
CA ILE A 559 11.65 -4.37 18.51
C ILE A 559 12.59 -4.65 19.68
N LEU A 560 12.05 -4.67 20.90
CA LEU A 560 12.81 -4.82 22.13
C LEU A 560 13.19 -6.28 22.42
N GLY A 561 12.45 -7.25 21.87
CA GLY A 561 12.71 -8.68 22.04
C GLY A 561 14.10 -9.10 21.57
N PRO A 562 14.53 -8.73 20.35
CA PRO A 562 15.91 -8.89 19.88
C PRO A 562 16.99 -8.27 20.77
N LEU A 563 16.62 -7.34 21.65
CA LEU A 563 17.49 -6.70 22.65
C LEU A 563 17.32 -7.32 24.06
N GLY A 564 16.65 -8.47 24.18
CA GLY A 564 16.47 -9.21 25.42
C GLY A 564 15.20 -8.88 26.21
N TRP A 565 14.28 -8.10 25.63
CA TRP A 565 13.01 -7.68 26.25
C TRP A 565 11.82 -8.16 25.44
N ASP A 566 11.56 -9.46 25.53
CA ASP A 566 10.42 -10.09 24.85
C ASP A 566 9.07 -9.75 25.51
N GLU A 567 7.97 -10.18 24.88
CA GLU A 567 6.61 -9.90 25.35
C GLU A 567 6.40 -10.35 26.81
N SER A 568 6.94 -11.50 27.19
CA SER A 568 6.81 -12.07 28.54
C SER A 568 7.54 -11.23 29.58
N ARG A 569 8.80 -10.86 29.31
CA ARG A 569 9.62 -10.07 30.22
C ARG A 569 9.05 -8.65 30.40
N LEU A 570 8.55 -8.05 29.32
CA LEU A 570 7.87 -6.75 29.38
C LEU A 570 6.60 -6.83 30.25
N ALA A 571 5.81 -7.89 30.11
CA ALA A 571 4.61 -8.10 30.93
C ALA A 571 4.96 -8.30 32.42
N GLU A 572 6.02 -9.06 32.73
CA GLU A 572 6.50 -9.26 34.11
C GLU A 572 6.94 -7.95 34.76
N GLN A 573 7.72 -7.12 34.05
CA GLN A 573 8.18 -5.82 34.55
C GLN A 573 6.99 -4.92 34.93
N LEU A 574 5.98 -4.85 34.07
CA LEU A 574 4.80 -4.01 34.33
C LEU A 574 3.98 -4.51 35.52
N ARG A 575 3.82 -5.83 35.68
CA ARG A 575 3.17 -6.41 36.86
C ARG A 575 3.92 -6.09 38.16
N HIS A 576 5.25 -6.05 38.12
CA HIS A 576 6.05 -5.65 39.27
C HIS A 576 5.93 -4.16 39.58
N ALA A 577 5.86 -3.31 38.56
CA ALA A 577 5.66 -1.86 38.72
C ALA A 577 4.28 -1.51 39.30
N GLN A 578 3.23 -2.28 38.96
CA GLN A 578 1.86 -2.08 39.48
C GLN A 578 1.64 -2.58 40.91
N ARG A 579 2.54 -3.43 41.44
CA ARG A 579 2.46 -3.97 42.81
C ARG A 579 3.21 -3.12 43.83
N ARG A 580 3.94 -2.10 43.39
CA ARG A 580 4.62 -1.10 44.21
C ARG A 580 3.82 0.19 44.17
#